data_AF-A0A534NDC7-F1
#
_entry.id   AF-A0A534NDC7-F1
#
_cell.length_a   1.000
_cell.length_b   1.000
_cell.length_c   1.000
_cell.angle_alpha   90.00
_cell.angle_beta   90.00
_cell.angle_gamma   90.00
#
_symmetry.space_group_name_H-M   'P 1'
#
loop_
_entity.id
_entity.type
_entity.pdbx_description
1 polymer ?
#
loop_
_entity_poly.entity_id
_entity_poly.type
_entity_poly.pdbx_seq_one_letter_code
_entity_poly.pdbx_strand_id
1 'polypeptide(L)'
;MTDPVTGEEGGWRPGRNATFKKWATRTMRPVVDFDKCIKCTLCWLQCPDSVFDVTPEGLYDANLEACCGCGVCEAVCPVTACVTMVNEAQFTDNASQWEAWRTDKPAYEAHLAEWIKDRPERSHG
;
A
#
# COMPACT_ATOMS: atom_id res chain seq x y z
N MET A 1 10.46 -3.86 16.08
CA MET A 1 10.06 -3.74 17.49
C MET A 1 8.86 -4.66 17.66
N THR A 2 8.81 -5.47 18.70
CA THR A 2 7.66 -6.36 18.94
C THR A 2 6.66 -5.62 19.80
N ASP A 3 5.40 -5.55 19.37
CA ASP A 3 4.33 -4.95 20.17
C ASP A 3 4.10 -5.82 21.43
N PRO A 4 4.15 -5.24 22.64
CA PRO A 4 4.04 -6.01 23.88
C PRO A 4 2.62 -6.52 24.18
N VAL A 5 1.61 -6.03 23.45
CA VAL A 5 0.19 -6.40 23.60
C VAL A 5 -0.20 -7.44 22.56
N THR A 6 0.13 -7.21 21.28
CA THR A 6 -0.27 -8.09 20.17
C THR A 6 0.77 -9.14 19.80
N GLY A 7 2.04 -8.95 20.21
CA GLY A 7 3.15 -9.81 19.82
C GLY A 7 3.58 -9.66 18.36
N GLU A 8 2.98 -8.73 17.62
CA GLU A 8 3.30 -8.51 16.21
C GLU A 8 4.65 -7.79 16.06
N GLU A 9 5.42 -8.22 15.07
CA GLU A 9 6.63 -7.53 14.66
C GLU A 9 6.30 -6.41 13.66
N GLY A 10 6.80 -5.21 13.93
CA GLY A 10 6.57 -4.05 13.08
C GLY A 10 6.43 -2.76 13.88
N GLY A 11 5.66 -1.82 13.34
CA GLY A 11 5.25 -0.60 14.04
C GLY A 11 3.74 -0.49 14.17
N TRP A 12 3.24 0.74 14.33
CA TRP A 12 1.82 1.00 14.61
C TRP A 12 0.89 0.49 13.50
N ARG A 13 -0.17 -0.25 13.89
CA ARG A 13 -1.25 -0.74 13.03
C ARG A 13 -2.61 -0.26 13.57
N PRO A 14 -3.33 0.61 12.85
CA PRO A 14 -4.61 1.11 13.31
C PRO A 14 -5.68 0.02 13.37
N GLY A 15 -6.53 0.10 14.40
CA GLY A 15 -7.72 -0.74 14.49
C GLY A 15 -8.64 -0.53 13.28
N ARG A 16 -8.95 -1.61 12.56
CA ARG A 16 -9.82 -1.58 11.37
C ARG A 16 -11.24 -2.01 11.74
N ASN A 17 -12.23 -1.47 11.03
CA ASN A 17 -13.60 -1.94 11.18
C ASN A 17 -13.73 -3.35 10.56
N ALA A 18 -14.23 -4.30 11.35
CA ALA A 18 -14.39 -5.69 10.91
C ALA A 18 -15.47 -5.85 9.82
N THR A 19 -16.47 -4.98 9.81
CA THR A 19 -17.67 -5.08 8.97
C THR A 19 -17.65 -4.11 7.79
N PHE A 20 -17.19 -2.88 8.01
CA PHE A 20 -17.17 -1.85 6.99
C PHE A 20 -15.82 -1.81 6.27
N LYS A 21 -15.80 -2.31 5.04
CA LYS A 21 -14.61 -2.39 4.21
C LYS A 21 -14.63 -1.30 3.14
N LYS A 22 -13.72 -0.33 3.26
CA LYS A 22 -13.66 0.86 2.39
C LYS A 22 -13.28 0.55 0.94
N TRP A 23 -12.67 -0.61 0.72
CA TRP A 23 -12.24 -1.02 -0.62
C TRP A 23 -13.39 -1.23 -1.60
N ALA A 24 -14.58 -1.58 -1.13
CA ALA A 24 -15.73 -1.90 -1.99
C ALA A 24 -16.18 -0.73 -2.88
N THR A 25 -15.77 0.51 -2.58
CA THR A 25 -16.14 1.71 -3.34
C THR A 25 -14.99 2.33 -4.14
N ARG A 26 -13.77 1.75 -4.09
CA ARG A 26 -12.63 2.36 -4.77
C ARG A 26 -12.58 1.94 -6.23
N THR A 27 -12.11 2.84 -7.08
CA THR A 27 -11.81 2.56 -8.50
C THR A 27 -10.32 2.38 -8.74
N MET A 28 -9.50 2.72 -7.76
CA MET A 28 -8.04 2.75 -7.83
C MET A 28 -7.44 2.21 -6.54
N ARG A 29 -6.27 1.57 -6.61
CA ARG A 29 -5.48 1.19 -5.43
C ARG A 29 -4.01 1.56 -5.58
N PRO A 30 -3.28 1.82 -4.48
CA PRO A 30 -1.84 2.00 -4.54
C PRO A 30 -1.14 0.65 -4.69
N VAL A 31 -0.14 0.60 -5.56
CA VAL A 31 0.89 -0.45 -5.57
C VAL A 31 2.24 0.15 -5.15
N VAL A 32 3.05 -0.63 -4.43
CA VAL A 32 4.26 -0.12 -3.76
C VAL A 32 5.51 -0.82 -4.27
N ASP A 33 6.41 -0.07 -4.90
CA ASP A 33 7.78 -0.53 -5.16
C ASP A 33 8.61 -0.40 -3.87
N PHE A 34 8.71 -1.50 -3.12
CA PHE A 34 9.40 -1.55 -1.84
C PHE A 34 10.91 -1.30 -1.95
N ASP A 35 11.52 -1.56 -3.11
CA ASP A 35 12.94 -1.30 -3.35
C ASP A 35 13.27 0.18 -3.50
N LYS A 36 12.30 0.97 -3.95
CA LYS A 36 12.44 2.43 -4.07
C LYS A 36 12.12 3.18 -2.77
N CYS A 37 11.56 2.50 -1.78
CA CYS A 37 11.13 3.15 -0.55
C CYS A 37 12.33 3.64 0.28
N ILE A 38 12.46 4.95 0.41
CA ILE A 38 13.49 5.59 1.26
C ILE A 38 13.07 5.76 2.73
N LYS A 39 11.95 5.13 3.13
CA LYS A 39 11.43 5.14 4.52
C LYS A 39 11.13 6.54 5.09
N CYS A 40 10.68 7.47 4.25
CA CYS A 40 10.43 8.87 4.64
C CYS A 40 9.16 9.11 5.48
N THR A 41 8.33 8.09 5.73
CA THR A 41 7.09 8.17 6.53
C THR A 41 5.93 9.01 5.94
N LEU A 42 6.11 9.70 4.81
CA LEU A 42 5.09 10.63 4.28
C LEU A 42 3.77 9.94 3.90
N CYS A 43 3.83 8.77 3.25
CA CYS A 43 2.62 8.01 2.90
C CYS A 43 1.81 7.58 4.13
N TRP A 44 2.51 7.21 5.21
CA TRP A 44 1.90 6.84 6.49
C TRP A 44 1.27 8.06 7.18
N LEU A 45 1.98 9.18 7.24
CA LEU A 45 1.53 10.39 7.93
C LEU A 45 0.35 11.07 7.23
N GLN A 46 0.34 11.07 5.89
CA GLN A 46 -0.65 11.79 5.09
C GLN A 46 -1.85 10.93 4.68
N CYS A 47 -1.84 9.62 4.98
CA CYS A 47 -2.98 8.77 4.65
C CYS A 47 -4.20 9.13 5.51
N PRO A 48 -5.31 9.63 4.91
CA PRO A 48 -6.48 10.04 5.68
C PRO A 48 -7.18 8.88 6.40
N ASP A 49 -6.95 7.65 5.93
CA ASP A 49 -7.51 6.43 6.49
C ASP A 49 -6.48 5.61 7.30
N SER A 50 -5.26 6.15 7.45
CA SER A 50 -4.14 5.52 8.14
C SER A 50 -3.90 4.07 7.70
N VAL A 51 -3.92 3.77 6.39
CA VAL A 51 -3.93 2.37 5.92
C VAL A 51 -2.57 1.71 5.85
N PHE A 52 -1.50 2.48 6.00
CA PHE A 52 -0.15 1.94 5.95
C PHE A 52 0.22 1.31 7.29
N ASP A 53 0.48 0.01 7.26
CA ASP A 53 1.00 -0.75 8.37
C ASP A 53 2.54 -0.74 8.28
N VAL A 54 3.22 -0.43 9.39
CA VAL A 54 4.70 -0.38 9.41
C VAL A 54 5.25 -1.80 9.52
N THR A 55 6.03 -2.23 8.53
CA THR A 55 6.60 -3.59 8.46
C THR A 55 7.83 -3.74 9.39
N PRO A 56 8.28 -4.97 9.69
CA PRO A 56 9.50 -5.21 10.44
C PRO A 56 10.76 -4.53 9.86
N GLU A 57 10.84 -4.38 8.54
CA GLU A 57 11.94 -3.70 7.83
C GLU A 57 11.80 -2.17 7.85
N GLY A 58 10.75 -1.62 8.46
CA GLY A 58 10.44 -0.19 8.48
C GLY A 58 9.92 0.32 7.13
N LEU A 59 9.33 -0.57 6.32
CA LEU A 59 8.59 -0.21 5.12
C LEU A 59 7.11 0.05 5.47
N TYR A 60 6.33 0.45 4.47
CA TYR A 60 4.92 0.81 4.64
C TYR A 60 4.06 -0.03 3.70
N ASP A 61 3.40 -1.04 4.24
CA ASP A 61 2.49 -1.88 3.49
C ASP A 61 1.07 -1.32 3.55
N ALA A 62 0.45 -1.13 2.39
CA ALA A 62 -0.90 -0.59 2.34
C ALA A 62 -1.91 -1.70 2.65
N ASN A 63 -2.65 -1.57 3.75
CA ASN A 63 -3.76 -2.45 4.05
C ASN A 63 -4.91 -2.21 3.06
N LEU A 64 -4.99 -3.06 2.04
CA LEU A 64 -5.97 -2.95 0.97
C LEU A 64 -7.39 -3.32 1.41
N GLU A 65 -7.62 -3.83 2.61
CA GLU A 65 -9.00 -3.94 3.12
C GLU A 65 -9.53 -2.59 3.64
N ALA A 66 -8.63 -1.72 4.09
CA ALA A 66 -8.99 -0.42 4.65
C ALA A 66 -8.83 0.73 3.65
N CYS A 67 -8.07 0.53 2.57
CA CYS A 67 -7.77 1.57 1.59
C CYS A 67 -9.00 1.97 0.75
N CYS A 68 -9.35 3.25 0.77
CA CYS A 68 -10.39 3.84 -0.07
C CYS A 68 -9.94 4.24 -1.48
N GLY A 69 -8.63 4.18 -1.77
CA GLY A 69 -8.10 4.55 -3.09
C GLY A 69 -7.95 6.04 -3.38
N CYS A 70 -7.84 6.92 -2.37
CA CYS A 70 -7.77 8.37 -2.56
C CYS A 70 -6.53 8.87 -3.36
N GLY A 71 -5.42 8.12 -3.33
CA GLY A 71 -4.20 8.44 -4.06
C GLY A 71 -3.31 9.54 -3.44
N VAL A 72 -3.59 9.98 -2.20
CA VAL A 72 -2.72 10.93 -1.49
C VAL A 72 -1.29 10.39 -1.34
N CYS A 73 -1.14 9.08 -1.11
CA CYS A 73 0.16 8.44 -0.92
C CYS A 73 1.08 8.52 -2.14
N GLU A 74 0.55 8.37 -3.35
CA GLU A 74 1.30 8.59 -4.60
C GLU A 74 1.71 10.05 -4.73
N ALA A 75 0.78 10.99 -4.49
CA ALA A 75 1.02 12.43 -4.61
C ALA A 75 2.07 12.98 -3.65
N VAL A 76 2.16 12.44 -2.42
CA VAL A 76 3.13 12.90 -1.40
C VAL A 76 4.45 12.14 -1.42
N CYS A 77 4.54 11.03 -2.17
CA CYS A 77 5.77 10.24 -2.19
C CYS A 77 6.87 11.01 -2.94
N PRO A 78 8.02 11.30 -2.31
CA PRO A 78 9.08 12.08 -2.94
C PRO A 78 9.89 11.25 -3.95
N VAL A 79 9.67 9.94 -4.00
CA VAL A 79 10.37 9.02 -4.90
C VAL A 79 9.44 8.65 -6.04
N THR A 80 9.85 8.98 -7.26
CA THR A 80 9.11 8.67 -8.48
C THR A 80 8.84 7.17 -8.58
N ALA A 81 7.57 6.82 -8.85
CA ALA A 81 7.11 5.44 -9.03
C ALA A 81 7.41 4.51 -7.84
N CYS A 82 7.60 5.04 -6.62
CA CYS A 82 7.64 4.23 -5.40
C CYS A 82 6.23 3.82 -4.95
N VAL A 83 5.27 4.73 -5.03
CA VAL A 83 3.84 4.41 -4.86
C VAL A 83 3.14 4.85 -6.13
N THR A 84 2.40 3.95 -6.77
CA THR A 84 1.69 4.25 -8.02
C THR A 84 0.23 3.85 -7.87
N MET A 85 -0.71 4.71 -8.27
CA MET A 85 -2.12 4.35 -8.29
C MET A 85 -2.45 3.61 -9.59
N VAL A 86 -3.08 2.45 -9.46
CA VAL A 86 -3.47 1.58 -10.59
C VAL A 86 -4.94 1.20 -10.49
N ASN A 87 -5.52 0.74 -11.62
CA ASN A 87 -6.93 0.39 -11.70
C ASN A 87 -7.29 -0.79 -10.79
N GLU A 88 -8.32 -0.60 -9.96
CA GLU A 88 -8.81 -1.62 -9.03
C GLU A 88 -9.28 -2.90 -9.72
N ALA A 89 -9.84 -2.77 -10.93
CA ALA A 89 -10.51 -3.87 -11.63
C ALA A 89 -9.58 -5.03 -12.02
N GLN A 90 -8.26 -4.83 -11.96
CA GLN A 90 -7.26 -5.87 -12.27
C GLN A 90 -7.03 -6.86 -11.13
N PHE A 91 -7.58 -6.61 -9.94
CA PHE A 91 -7.26 -7.37 -8.74
C PHE A 91 -8.44 -8.20 -8.24
N THR A 92 -8.14 -9.40 -7.74
CA THR A 92 -9.13 -10.34 -7.21
C THR A 92 -9.14 -10.43 -5.68
N ASP A 93 -8.15 -9.84 -5.02
CA ASP A 93 -7.99 -9.87 -3.57
C ASP A 93 -7.37 -8.58 -3.02
N ASN A 94 -7.19 -8.55 -1.70
CA ASN A 94 -6.61 -7.44 -0.93
C ASN A 94 -5.40 -7.91 -0.10
N ALA A 95 -4.67 -8.91 -0.59
CA ALA A 95 -3.53 -9.48 0.12
C ALA A 95 -2.41 -8.44 0.31
N SER A 96 -1.57 -8.68 1.32
CA SER A 96 -0.40 -7.86 1.61
C SER A 96 0.56 -7.86 0.43
N GLN A 97 0.90 -6.67 -0.06
CA GLN A 97 1.89 -6.53 -1.13
C GLN A 97 3.29 -6.77 -0.61
N TRP A 98 3.55 -6.35 0.64
CA TRP A 98 4.84 -6.56 1.29
C TRP A 98 5.14 -8.05 1.49
N GLU A 99 4.16 -8.86 1.91
CA GLU A 99 4.34 -10.32 2.03
C GLU A 99 4.61 -10.99 0.68
N ALA A 100 3.91 -10.56 -0.37
CA ALA A 100 4.16 -11.04 -1.73
C ALA A 100 5.58 -10.70 -2.20
N TRP A 101 6.02 -9.45 -2.00
CA TRP A 101 7.38 -9.00 -2.32
C TRP A 101 8.44 -9.75 -1.52
N ARG A 102 8.20 -10.00 -0.23
CA ARG A 102 9.14 -10.74 0.64
C ARG A 102 9.26 -12.21 0.24
N THR A 103 8.17 -12.83 -0.19
CA THR A 103 8.11 -14.25 -0.52
C THR A 103 8.77 -14.54 -1.86
N ASP A 104 8.43 -13.78 -2.91
CA ASP A 104 9.00 -13.93 -4.24
C ASP A 104 9.12 -12.55 -4.89
N LYS A 105 10.26 -11.90 -4.62
CA LYS A 105 10.56 -10.56 -5.10
C LYS A 105 10.55 -10.45 -6.63
N PRO A 106 11.22 -11.34 -7.41
CA PRO A 106 11.16 -11.29 -8.87
C PRO A 106 9.73 -11.41 -9.43
N ALA A 107 8.89 -12.29 -8.86
CA ALA A 107 7.51 -12.41 -9.28
C ALA A 107 6.71 -11.13 -8.96
N TYR A 108 6.88 -10.57 -7.77
CA TYR A 108 6.25 -9.32 -7.39
C TYR A 108 6.64 -8.17 -8.31
N GLU A 109 7.92 -8.01 -8.64
CA GLU A 109 8.39 -6.98 -9.56
C GLU A 109 7.80 -7.13 -10.98
N ALA A 110 7.68 -8.37 -11.46
CA ALA A 110 7.02 -8.65 -12.74
C ALA A 110 5.53 -8.26 -12.72
N HIS A 111 4.82 -8.59 -11.64
CA HIS A 111 3.42 -8.19 -11.44
C HIS A 111 3.27 -6.68 -11.30
N LEU A 112 4.16 -6.02 -10.55
CA LEU A 112 4.18 -4.57 -10.37
C LEU A 112 4.32 -3.87 -11.73
N ALA A 113 5.24 -4.34 -12.58
CA ALA A 113 5.41 -3.81 -13.93
C ALA A 113 4.17 -4.01 -14.80
N GLU A 114 3.40 -5.09 -14.61
CA GLU A 114 2.14 -5.33 -15.31
C GLU A 114 1.04 -4.38 -14.83
N TRP A 115 0.81 -4.26 -13.52
CA TRP A 115 -0.23 -3.40 -12.96
C TRP A 115 -0.06 -1.94 -13.35
N ILE A 116 1.18 -1.45 -13.43
CA ILE A 116 1.50 -0.07 -13.79
C ILE A 116 1.14 0.25 -15.26
N LYS A 117 1.02 -0.75 -16.14
CA LYS A 117 0.63 -0.52 -17.54
C LYS A 117 -0.77 0.07 -17.67
N ASP A 118 -1.69 -0.33 -16.77
CA ASP A 118 -3.04 0.21 -16.70
C ASP A 118 -3.15 1.21 -15.53
N ARG A 119 -2.34 2.28 -15.67
CA ARG A 119 -2.40 3.51 -14.88
C ARG A 119 -3.29 4.52 -15.63
N PRO A 120 -4.58 4.65 -15.28
CA PRO A 120 -5.45 5.66 -15.88
C PRO A 120 -4.96 7.08 -15.57
N GLU A 121 -5.16 7.98 -16.53
CA GLU A 121 -4.90 9.41 -16.34
C GLU A 121 -5.83 9.96 -15.25
N ARG A 122 -5.25 10.64 -14.25
CA ARG A 122 -5.99 11.26 -13.16
C ARG A 122 -5.88 12.78 -13.29
N SER A 123 -6.97 13.48 -12.98
CA SER A 123 -6.98 14.95 -12.95
C SER A 123 -5.94 15.55 -12.00
N HIS A 124 -5.47 14.76 -11.03
CA HIS A 124 -4.47 15.14 -10.02
C HIS A 124 -3.46 14.00 -9.83
N GLY A 125 -2.49 13.89 -10.74
CA GLY A 125 -1.26 13.07 -10.60
C GLY A 125 -1.36 11.63 -11.06
#